data_AF-A0A061QM48-F1
#
_entry.id   AF-A0A061QM48-F1
#
_cell.length_a   1.000
_cell.length_b   1.000
_cell.length_c   1.000
_cell.angle_alpha   90.00
_cell.angle_beta   90.00
_cell.angle_gamma   90.00
#
_symmetry.space_group_name_H-M   'P 1'
#
loop_
_entity.id
_entity.type
_entity.pdbx_description
1 polymer ?
#
loop_
_entity_poly.entity_id
_entity_poly.type
_entity_poly.pdbx_seq_one_letter_code
_entity_poly.pdbx_strand_id
1 'polypeptide(L)'
;MAIIALKEMEEAAVQSGQFAQEDADRLHEKLDRAAGATYSKGSGERFYAHIATFPKFEYITPEEASRDKEIHQDPVSIHQERLTRKYDAAGIQEFQERLDFNLVRVGKTLRRGRRRKRETHAGTAGATILIKPVGKESAKAGLSPWVASPEGKTRELTEDEALLLRRKTPRRRRRHLW
;
A
#
# COMPACT_ATOMS: atom_id res chain seq x y z
N MET A 1 -3.61 -11.36 -7.96
CA MET A 1 -2.41 -11.31 -7.11
C MET A 1 -2.52 -12.23 -5.90
N ALA A 2 -3.48 -12.02 -4.97
CA ALA A 2 -3.63 -12.91 -3.82
C ALA A 2 -3.94 -14.38 -4.19
N ILE A 3 -4.88 -14.61 -5.11
CA ILE A 3 -5.23 -15.97 -5.55
C ILE A 3 -4.00 -16.69 -6.13
N ILE A 4 -3.25 -16.02 -6.99
CA ILE A 4 -2.02 -16.56 -7.59
C ILE A 4 -1.00 -16.90 -6.51
N ALA A 5 -0.75 -15.97 -5.57
CA ALA A 5 0.20 -16.21 -4.48
C ALA A 5 -0.22 -17.39 -3.58
N LEU A 6 -1.52 -17.58 -3.34
CA LEU A 6 -2.02 -18.73 -2.59
C LEU A 6 -1.82 -20.04 -3.35
N LYS A 7 -2.04 -20.04 -4.67
CA LYS A 7 -1.78 -21.21 -5.52
C LYS A 7 -0.29 -21.56 -5.57
N GLU A 8 0.60 -20.56 -5.68
CA GLU A 8 2.05 -20.79 -5.56
C GLU A 8 2.43 -21.44 -4.21
N MET A 9 1.80 -21.00 -3.11
CA MET A 9 2.03 -21.59 -1.79
C MET A 9 1.50 -23.02 -1.68
N GLU A 10 0.36 -23.30 -2.29
CA GLU A 10 -0.24 -24.63 -2.37
C GLU A 10 0.66 -25.59 -3.17
N GLU A 11 1.13 -25.17 -4.34
CA GLU A 11 2.09 -25.93 -5.15
C GLU A 11 3.39 -26.22 -4.41
N ALA A 12 3.94 -25.22 -3.71
CA ALA A 12 5.13 -25.40 -2.86
C ALA A 12 4.88 -26.40 -1.72
N ALA A 13 3.68 -26.38 -1.11
CA ALA A 13 3.31 -27.32 -0.06
C ALA A 13 3.19 -28.76 -0.59
N VAL A 14 2.59 -28.93 -1.78
CA VAL A 14 2.51 -30.23 -2.48
C VAL A 14 3.91 -30.75 -2.82
N GLN A 15 4.79 -29.91 -3.36
CA GLN A 15 6.17 -30.29 -3.67
C GLN A 15 6.97 -30.68 -2.42
N SER A 16 6.72 -30.00 -1.29
CA SER A 16 7.34 -30.33 -0.01
C SER A 16 6.76 -31.60 0.66
N GLY A 17 5.73 -32.20 0.07
CA GLY A 17 5.06 -33.41 0.59
C GLY A 17 4.19 -33.15 1.83
N GLN A 18 3.86 -31.89 2.14
CA GLN A 18 3.00 -31.55 3.28
C GLN A 18 1.51 -31.85 3.02
N PHE A 19 1.10 -31.84 1.75
CA PHE A 19 -0.27 -32.11 1.32
C PHE A 19 -0.26 -32.94 0.03
N ALA A 20 -1.21 -33.87 -0.10
CA ALA A 20 -1.50 -34.53 -1.36
C ALA A 20 -2.43 -33.66 -2.20
N GLN A 21 -2.17 -33.57 -3.51
CA GLN A 21 -2.95 -32.76 -4.43
C GLN A 21 -4.43 -33.17 -4.47
N GLU A 22 -4.69 -34.48 -4.37
CA GLU A 22 -6.05 -35.04 -4.33
C GLU A 22 -6.88 -34.56 -3.12
N ASP A 23 -6.23 -34.29 -1.98
CA ASP A 23 -6.92 -33.81 -0.78
C ASP A 23 -7.31 -32.33 -0.91
N ALA A 24 -6.49 -31.54 -1.63
CA ALA A 24 -6.78 -30.14 -1.92
C ALA A 24 -7.99 -29.98 -2.85
N ASP A 25 -8.04 -30.78 -3.93
CA ASP A 25 -9.15 -30.75 -4.89
C ASP A 25 -10.48 -31.16 -4.23
N ARG A 26 -10.45 -32.19 -3.38
CA ARG A 26 -11.63 -32.61 -2.60
C ARG A 26 -12.10 -31.54 -1.61
N LEU A 27 -11.19 -30.78 -1.03
CA LEU A 27 -11.51 -29.68 -0.12
C LEU A 27 -12.15 -28.51 -0.87
N HIS A 28 -11.64 -28.17 -2.05
CA HIS A 28 -12.23 -27.15 -2.93
C HIS A 28 -13.69 -27.49 -3.27
N GLU A 29 -13.96 -28.72 -3.73
CA GLU A 29 -15.33 -29.15 -4.05
C GLU A 29 -16.28 -29.09 -2.86
N LYS A 30 -15.80 -29.49 -1.66
CA LYS A 30 -16.59 -29.43 -0.43
C LYS A 30 -16.87 -27.99 0.00
N LEU A 31 -15.88 -27.11 -0.10
CA LEU A 31 -16.02 -25.70 0.24
C LEU A 31 -16.96 -24.99 -0.72
N ASP A 32 -16.86 -25.23 -2.03
CA ASP A 32 -17.74 -24.62 -3.03
C ASP A 32 -19.19 -25.07 -2.83
N ARG A 33 -19.41 -26.36 -2.52
CA ARG A 33 -20.73 -26.90 -2.19
C ARG A 33 -21.27 -26.32 -0.88
N ALA A 34 -20.45 -26.19 0.15
CA ALA A 34 -20.88 -25.68 1.46
C ALA A 34 -21.12 -24.17 1.48
N ALA A 35 -20.30 -23.40 0.75
CA ALA A 35 -20.42 -21.96 0.64
C ALA A 35 -21.58 -21.51 -0.26
N GLY A 36 -22.21 -22.44 -0.99
CA GLY A 36 -23.23 -22.11 -1.99
C GLY A 36 -22.69 -21.12 -3.01
N ALA A 37 -21.40 -21.23 -3.33
CA ALA A 37 -20.67 -20.22 -4.07
C ALA A 37 -21.12 -20.20 -5.53
N THR A 38 -22.18 -19.45 -5.83
CA THR A 38 -22.39 -18.95 -7.18
C THR A 38 -21.29 -17.93 -7.45
N TYR A 39 -20.43 -18.23 -8.43
CA TYR A 39 -19.31 -17.37 -8.81
C TYR A 39 -19.79 -15.92 -8.97
N SER A 40 -19.47 -15.08 -7.98
CA SER A 40 -19.77 -13.66 -7.99
C SER A 40 -18.46 -12.91 -8.02
N LYS A 41 -18.16 -12.33 -9.17
CA LYS A 41 -17.05 -11.39 -9.34
C LYS A 41 -17.59 -10.01 -8.99
N GLY A 42 -16.85 -9.24 -8.19
CA GLY A 42 -17.15 -7.81 -8.00
C GLY A 42 -17.25 -7.13 -9.37
N SER A 43 -18.19 -6.20 -9.53
CA SER A 43 -18.61 -5.65 -10.84
C SER A 43 -17.54 -4.82 -11.58
N GLY A 44 -16.31 -4.80 -11.09
CA GLY A 44 -15.26 -3.87 -11.53
C GLY A 44 -15.40 -2.49 -10.88
N GLU A 45 -16.01 -2.43 -9.70
CA GLU A 45 -16.22 -1.20 -8.93
C GLU A 45 -14.90 -0.45 -8.76
N ARG A 46 -14.84 0.75 -9.33
CA ARG A 46 -13.74 1.69 -9.11
C ARG A 46 -13.92 2.36 -7.76
N PHE A 47 -12.83 2.81 -7.14
CA PHE A 47 -12.95 3.65 -5.95
C PHE A 47 -13.71 4.94 -6.30
N TYR A 48 -14.90 5.12 -5.74
CA TYR A 48 -15.62 6.39 -5.84
C TYR A 48 -14.85 7.48 -5.09
N ALA A 49 -14.34 8.46 -5.84
CA ALA A 49 -13.74 9.64 -5.26
C ALA A 49 -14.86 10.63 -4.89
N HIS A 50 -15.01 10.93 -3.60
CA HIS A 50 -15.79 12.11 -3.18
C HIS A 50 -15.04 13.36 -3.64
N ILE A 51 -15.52 13.98 -4.72
CA ILE A 51 -15.12 15.33 -5.10
C ILE A 51 -16.02 16.27 -4.33
N ALA A 52 -15.43 17.29 -3.70
CA ALA A 52 -16.21 18.36 -3.12
C ALA A 52 -16.94 19.11 -4.24
N THR A 53 -18.26 18.96 -4.34
CA THR A 53 -19.11 19.57 -5.37
C THR A 53 -19.39 21.05 -5.10
N PHE A 54 -18.51 21.74 -4.36
CA PHE A 54 -18.70 23.16 -4.12
C PHE A 54 -18.64 23.89 -5.47
N PRO A 55 -19.62 24.77 -5.77
CA PRO A 55 -19.58 25.54 -6.99
C PRO A 55 -18.34 26.44 -6.96
N LYS A 56 -17.41 26.19 -7.87
CA LYS A 56 -16.27 27.07 -8.10
C LYS A 56 -16.67 28.04 -9.20
N PHE A 57 -16.80 29.32 -8.86
CA PHE A 57 -17.05 30.37 -9.83
C PHE A 57 -15.71 30.89 -10.36
N GLU A 58 -15.57 30.91 -11.68
CA GLU A 58 -14.44 31.52 -12.38
C GLU A 58 -14.98 32.69 -13.21
N TYR A 59 -14.30 33.83 -13.19
CA TYR A 59 -14.65 34.97 -14.02
C TYR A 59 -14.15 34.69 -15.44
N ILE A 60 -15.08 34.43 -16.35
CA ILE A 60 -14.79 34.15 -17.76
C ILE A 60 -15.10 35.42 -18.57
N THR A 61 -14.19 35.81 -19.46
CA THR A 61 -14.42 36.93 -20.38
C THR A 61 -15.36 36.51 -21.53
N PRO A 62 -16.11 37.46 -22.15
CA PRO A 62 -17.04 37.12 -23.23
C PRO A 62 -16.37 36.50 -24.48
N GLU A 63 -15.07 36.73 -24.68
CA GLU A 63 -14.27 36.11 -25.75
C GLU A 63 -13.93 34.65 -25.45
N GLU A 64 -13.72 34.29 -24.19
CA GLU A 64 -13.49 32.91 -23.75
C GLU A 64 -14.79 32.10 -23.76
N ALA A 65 -15.91 32.73 -23.35
CA ALA A 65 -17.24 32.10 -23.37
C ALA A 65 -17.71 31.70 -24.77
N SER A 66 -17.21 32.36 -25.82
CA SER A 66 -17.52 32.00 -27.21
C SER A 66 -16.63 30.89 -27.77
N ARG A 67 -15.44 30.64 -27.19
CA ARG A 67 -14.58 29.48 -27.48
C ARG A 67 -15.03 28.19 -26.77
N ASP A 68 -15.61 28.30 -25.58
CA ASP A 68 -15.99 27.15 -24.75
C ASP A 68 -17.26 26.40 -25.23
N LYS A 69 -17.87 26.81 -26.35
CA LYS A 69 -19.06 26.15 -26.91
C LYS A 69 -18.80 24.71 -27.40
N GLU A 70 -17.56 24.26 -27.51
CA GLU A 70 -17.22 22.95 -28.11
C GLU A 70 -17.01 21.79 -27.11
N ILE A 71 -17.05 22.03 -25.79
CA ILE A 71 -16.74 20.99 -24.80
C ILE A 71 -17.99 20.61 -23.99
N HIS A 72 -18.95 19.95 -24.63
CA HIS A 72 -20.09 19.31 -23.97
C HIS A 72 -19.70 17.94 -23.36
N GLN A 73 -18.69 17.93 -22.48
CA GLN A 73 -18.48 16.82 -21.56
C GLN A 73 -18.51 17.38 -20.15
N ASP A 74 -19.33 16.80 -19.27
CA ASP A 74 -19.44 17.24 -17.88
C ASP A 74 -18.05 17.25 -17.23
N PRO A 75 -17.48 18.42 -16.89
CA PRO A 75 -16.11 18.52 -16.36
C PRO A 75 -15.94 17.75 -15.06
N VAL A 76 -17.03 17.60 -14.30
CA VAL A 76 -17.14 16.78 -13.09
C VAL A 76 -16.85 15.30 -13.40
N SER A 77 -17.41 14.77 -14.49
CA SER A 77 -17.26 13.36 -14.89
C SER A 77 -15.81 13.04 -15.27
N ILE A 78 -15.16 13.91 -16.05
CA ILE A 78 -13.75 13.73 -16.45
C ILE A 78 -12.83 13.83 -15.23
N HIS A 79 -13.09 14.78 -14.33
CA HIS A 79 -12.27 14.96 -13.13
C HIS A 79 -12.42 13.76 -12.18
N GLN A 80 -13.64 13.25 -12.04
CA GLN A 80 -13.94 12.05 -11.26
C GLN A 80 -13.26 10.83 -11.84
N GLU A 81 -13.30 10.64 -13.14
CA GLU A 81 -12.63 9.50 -13.76
C GLU A 81 -11.11 9.56 -13.54
N ARG A 82 -10.48 10.73 -13.71
CA ARG A 82 -9.04 10.88 -13.45
C ARG A 82 -8.67 10.64 -12.00
N LEU A 83 -9.50 11.09 -11.05
CA LEU A 83 -9.28 10.88 -9.63
C LEU A 83 -9.46 9.41 -9.24
N THR A 84 -10.55 8.79 -9.65
CA THR A 84 -10.85 7.36 -9.40
C THR A 84 -9.69 6.47 -9.88
N ARG A 85 -9.18 6.69 -11.11
CA ARG A 85 -8.01 5.97 -11.65
C ARG A 85 -6.75 6.15 -10.78
N LYS A 86 -6.51 7.36 -10.25
CA LYS A 86 -5.38 7.62 -9.35
C LYS A 86 -5.55 6.89 -8.01
N TYR A 87 -6.77 6.80 -7.49
CA TYR A 87 -7.06 6.06 -6.27
C TYR A 87 -6.92 4.55 -6.48
N ASP A 88 -7.44 4.02 -7.59
CA ASP A 88 -7.29 2.61 -7.96
C ASP A 88 -5.81 2.23 -8.03
N ALA A 89 -5.00 3.02 -8.76
CA ALA A 89 -3.56 2.77 -8.87
C ALA A 89 -2.85 2.78 -7.51
N ALA A 90 -3.14 3.78 -6.66
CA ALA A 90 -2.56 3.87 -5.33
C ALA A 90 -3.00 2.71 -4.42
N GLY A 91 -4.27 2.30 -4.49
CA GLY A 91 -4.82 1.17 -3.74
C GLY A 91 -4.21 -0.15 -4.17
N ILE A 92 -4.02 -0.37 -5.48
CA ILE A 92 -3.35 -1.56 -6.03
C ILE A 92 -1.90 -1.62 -5.55
N GLN A 93 -1.18 -0.50 -5.61
CA GLN A 93 0.20 -0.43 -5.13
C GLN A 93 0.29 -0.73 -3.62
N GLU A 94 -0.59 -0.14 -2.82
CA GLU A 94 -0.62 -0.41 -1.38
C GLU A 94 -0.96 -1.87 -1.08
N PHE A 95 -1.89 -2.46 -1.84
CA PHE A 95 -2.24 -3.86 -1.72
C PHE A 95 -1.03 -4.77 -2.02
N GLN A 96 -0.28 -4.49 -3.09
CA GLN A 96 0.95 -5.21 -3.43
C GLN A 96 2.00 -5.09 -2.31
N GLU A 97 2.31 -3.86 -1.87
CA GLU A 97 3.28 -3.61 -0.80
C GLU A 97 2.93 -4.40 0.49
N ARG A 98 1.64 -4.50 0.81
CA ARG A 98 1.16 -5.25 1.98
C ARG A 98 1.21 -6.76 1.75
N LEU A 99 0.84 -7.22 0.57
CA LEU A 99 0.84 -8.63 0.20
C LEU A 99 2.28 -9.18 0.21
N ASP A 100 3.24 -8.48 -0.39
CA ASP A 100 4.65 -8.90 -0.40
C ASP A 100 5.26 -8.93 1.00
N PHE A 101 4.87 -8.00 1.87
CA PHE A 101 5.27 -8.02 3.28
C PHE A 101 4.69 -9.23 4.04
N ASN A 102 3.42 -9.55 3.79
CA ASN A 102 2.73 -10.68 4.43
C ASN A 102 3.28 -12.03 3.95
N LEU A 103 3.59 -12.15 2.66
CA LEU A 103 4.23 -13.33 2.06
C LEU A 103 5.71 -13.47 2.42
N VAL A 104 6.26 -12.58 3.24
CA VAL A 104 7.68 -12.60 3.63
C VAL A 104 8.64 -12.45 2.44
N ARG A 105 8.16 -11.90 1.31
CA ARG A 105 9.01 -11.57 0.17
C ARG A 105 9.93 -10.40 0.51
N VAL A 106 9.40 -9.43 1.26
CA VAL A 106 10.16 -8.30 1.80
C VAL A 106 10.22 -8.40 3.32
N GLY A 107 11.37 -8.05 3.88
CA GLY A 107 11.54 -7.98 5.32
C GLY A 107 11.74 -9.34 5.97
N LYS A 108 12.59 -10.20 5.41
CA LYS A 108 12.72 -11.62 5.80
C LYS A 108 13.16 -11.79 7.25
N THR A 109 14.01 -10.89 7.76
CA THR A 109 14.52 -10.97 9.14
C THR A 109 13.52 -10.42 10.17
N LEU A 110 12.49 -9.69 9.72
CA LEU A 110 11.52 -9.07 10.61
C LEU A 110 10.62 -10.11 11.27
N ARG A 111 10.58 -10.08 12.60
CA ARG A 111 9.61 -10.87 13.38
C ARG A 111 8.22 -10.25 13.25
N ARG A 112 7.27 -11.03 12.72
CA ARG A 112 5.87 -10.62 12.48
C ARG A 112 4.89 -10.96 13.62
N GLY A 113 5.40 -11.43 14.77
CA GLY A 113 4.57 -11.80 15.93
C GLY A 113 3.92 -10.61 16.63
N ARG A 114 2.84 -10.88 17.39
CA ARG A 114 2.15 -9.88 18.22
C ARG A 114 3.17 -9.21 19.15
N ARG A 115 3.28 -7.87 19.10
CA ARG A 115 4.03 -7.07 20.09
C ARG A 115 3.48 -7.42 21.48
N ARG A 116 4.14 -8.31 22.22
CA ARG A 116 4.05 -8.25 23.69
C ARG A 116 4.59 -6.87 24.09
N LYS A 117 4.01 -6.23 25.11
CA LYS A 117 4.50 -4.98 25.73
C LYS A 117 5.88 -5.16 26.39
N ARG A 118 6.81 -5.84 25.73
CA ARG A 118 8.19 -5.92 26.16
C ARG A 118 8.96 -4.92 25.32
N GLU A 119 9.74 -4.11 26.00
CA GLU A 119 10.80 -3.32 25.39
C GLU A 119 11.57 -4.25 24.44
N THR A 120 11.80 -3.78 23.22
CA THR A 120 12.69 -4.49 22.32
C THR A 120 14.04 -4.52 23.01
N HIS A 121 14.46 -5.69 23.53
CA HIS A 121 15.84 -5.87 23.98
C HIS A 121 16.72 -5.49 22.81
N ALA A 122 17.37 -4.33 22.89
CA ALA A 122 18.48 -4.02 22.03
C ALA A 122 19.45 -5.19 22.25
N GLY A 123 19.77 -5.93 21.19
CA GLY A 123 20.74 -7.02 21.29
C GLY A 123 22.10 -6.51 21.76
N THR A 124 23.10 -7.37 21.70
CA THR A 124 24.49 -7.10 22.14
C THR A 124 25.11 -5.82 21.56
N ALA A 125 24.57 -5.28 20.45
CA ALA A 125 25.03 -4.05 19.79
C ALA A 125 24.59 -2.73 20.45
N GLY A 126 23.85 -2.77 21.57
CA GLY A 126 23.43 -1.56 22.30
C GLY A 126 22.29 -0.79 21.64
N ALA A 127 21.72 0.17 22.38
CA ALA A 127 20.59 0.98 21.93
C ALA A 127 21.02 1.92 20.79
N THR A 128 20.61 1.61 19.56
CA THR A 128 20.90 2.42 18.38
C THR A 128 19.79 3.46 18.17
N ILE A 129 20.16 4.70 17.86
CA ILE A 129 19.22 5.81 17.68
C ILE A 129 18.97 6.04 16.20
N LEU A 130 17.71 6.08 15.80
CA LEU A 130 17.31 6.47 14.44
C LEU A 130 17.22 8.00 14.36
N ILE A 131 18.07 8.61 13.55
CA ILE A 131 18.06 10.04 13.31
C ILE A 131 17.27 10.31 12.03
N LYS A 132 16.22 11.12 12.17
CA LYS A 132 15.42 11.60 11.04
C LYS A 132 15.81 13.04 10.76
N PRO A 133 16.31 13.36 9.56
CA PRO A 133 16.45 14.75 9.16
C PRO A 133 15.08 15.43 9.16
N VAL A 134 14.97 16.58 9.83
CA VAL A 134 13.75 17.38 9.93
C VAL A 134 14.00 18.74 9.27
N GLY A 135 13.06 19.18 8.42
CA GLY A 135 13.09 20.52 7.82
C GLY A 135 13.21 20.52 6.30
N LYS A 136 13.00 21.70 5.69
CA LYS A 136 13.09 21.89 4.24
C LYS A 136 14.54 21.85 3.75
N GLU A 137 15.48 22.32 4.57
CA GLU A 137 16.91 22.33 4.25
C GLU A 137 17.48 20.92 4.17
N SER A 138 17.10 20.05 5.11
CA SER A 138 17.54 18.65 5.08
C SER A 138 16.95 17.88 3.89
N ALA A 139 15.72 18.23 3.46
CA ALA A 139 15.12 17.69 2.25
C ALA A 139 15.83 18.19 0.97
N LYS A 140 16.24 19.48 0.93
CA LYS A 140 17.04 20.04 -0.17
C LYS A 140 18.44 19.43 -0.25
N ALA A 141 19.04 19.12 0.90
CA ALA A 141 20.32 18.45 1.01
C ALA A 141 20.26 16.94 0.71
N GLY A 142 19.08 16.39 0.43
CA GLY A 142 18.90 14.97 0.10
C GLY A 142 19.24 14.02 1.25
N LEU A 143 19.25 14.50 2.50
CA LEU A 143 19.61 13.69 3.66
C LEU A 143 18.55 12.60 3.88
N SER A 144 18.95 11.34 3.71
CA SER A 144 18.16 10.19 4.10
C SER A 144 18.26 9.98 5.62
N PRO A 145 17.28 9.33 6.27
CA PRO A 145 17.43 8.90 7.66
C PRO A 145 18.68 8.01 7.81
N TRP A 146 19.33 8.05 8.98
CA TRP A 146 20.46 7.18 9.29
C TRP A 146 20.39 6.70 10.75
N VAL A 147 21.20 5.70 11.07
CA VAL A 147 21.28 5.11 12.40
C VAL A 147 22.61 5.49 13.05
N ALA A 148 22.56 6.01 14.28
CA ALA A 148 23.72 6.39 15.08
C ALA A 148 23.95 5.38 16.21
N SER A 149 25.17 4.84 16.24
CA SER A 149 25.62 3.90 17.27
C SER A 149 26.08 4.64 18.54
N PRO A 150 26.08 3.99 19.71
CA PRO A 150 26.59 4.58 20.95
C PRO A 150 28.06 5.03 20.86
N GLU A 151 28.87 4.36 20.04
CA GLU A 151 30.27 4.70 19.76
C GLU A 151 30.45 5.93 18.85
N GLY A 152 29.36 6.62 18.49
CA GLY A 152 29.39 7.79 17.59
C GLY A 152 29.49 7.45 16.10
N LYS A 153 29.55 6.16 15.73
CA LYS A 153 29.55 5.72 14.34
C LYS A 153 28.15 5.84 13.71
N THR A 154 28.09 6.40 12.51
CA THR A 154 26.88 6.51 11.70
C THR A 154 26.85 5.44 10.61
N ARG A 155 25.68 4.84 10.37
CA ARG A 155 25.45 3.91 9.25
C ARG A 155 24.11 4.18 8.57
N GLU A 156 23.99 3.74 7.33
CA GLU A 156 22.72 3.74 6.61
C GLU A 156 21.72 2.73 7.20
N LEU A 157 20.44 2.91 6.87
CA LEU A 157 19.39 1.97 7.30
C LEU A 157 19.53 0.65 6.55
N THR A 158 19.39 -0.44 7.28
CA THR A 158 19.17 -1.75 6.66
C THR A 158 17.81 -1.76 5.95
N GLU A 159 17.63 -2.63 4.95
CA GLU A 159 16.36 -2.78 4.21
C GLU A 159 15.15 -2.96 5.15
N ASP A 160 15.31 -3.76 6.20
CA ASP A 160 14.29 -4.01 7.22
C ASP A 160 13.93 -2.75 8.02
N GLU A 161 14.93 -1.96 8.38
CA GLU A 161 14.77 -0.70 9.11
C GLU A 161 14.08 0.35 8.23
N ALA A 162 14.49 0.44 6.96
CA ALA A 162 13.88 1.30 5.97
C ALA A 162 12.41 0.92 5.74
N LEU A 163 12.10 -0.38 5.66
CA LEU A 163 10.73 -0.87 5.55
C LEU A 163 9.89 -0.53 6.78
N LEU A 164 10.42 -0.76 7.98
CA LEU A 164 9.73 -0.39 9.22
C LEU A 164 9.51 1.12 9.31
N LEU A 165 10.45 1.92 8.84
CA LEU A 165 10.34 3.37 8.81
C LEU A 165 9.21 3.83 7.88
N ARG A 166 9.17 3.27 6.65
CA ARG A 166 8.11 3.56 5.68
C ARG A 166 6.72 3.23 6.22
N ARG A 167 6.59 2.17 7.03
CA ARG A 167 5.31 1.75 7.63
C ARG A 167 4.95 2.48 8.91
N LYS A 168 5.92 2.85 9.74
CA LYS A 168 5.70 3.62 10.99
C LYS A 168 5.30 5.05 10.70
N THR A 169 5.83 5.64 9.63
CA THR A 169 5.50 6.99 9.25
C THR A 169 4.03 6.98 8.83
N PRO A 170 3.11 7.59 9.61
CA PRO A 170 1.72 7.62 9.21
C PRO A 170 1.69 8.31 7.86
N ARG A 171 1.38 7.55 6.80
CA ARG A 171 1.09 8.15 5.50
C ARG A 171 -0.06 9.08 5.79
N ARG A 172 0.19 10.39 5.74
CA ARG A 172 -0.86 11.40 5.87
C ARG A 172 -1.93 10.93 4.90
N ARG A 173 -3.08 10.46 5.41
CA ARG A 173 -4.27 10.31 4.56
C ARG A 173 -4.30 11.62 3.81
N ARG A 174 -4.12 11.58 2.50
CA ARG A 174 -4.16 12.81 1.71
C ARG A 174 -5.48 13.42 2.13
N ARG A 175 -5.43 14.52 2.90
CA ARG A 175 -6.63 15.25 3.27
C ARG A 175 -7.06 15.76 1.92
N HIS A 176 -8.01 15.06 1.31
CA HIS A 176 -8.74 15.56 0.18
C HIS A 176 -9.29 16.88 0.70
N LEU A 177 -8.77 17.97 0.14
CA LEU A 177 -9.18 19.31 0.51
C LEU A 177 -10.70 19.30 0.42
N TRP A 178 -11.31 19.57 1.57
CA TRP A 178 -12.73 19.79 1.71
C TRP A 178 -13.07 21.06 0.93
#